data_AF-A0A6C0JA09-F1
#
_entry.id   AF-A0A6C0JA09-F1
#
_cell.length_a   1.000
_cell.length_b   1.000
_cell.length_c   1.000
_cell.angle_alpha   90.00
_cell.angle_beta   90.00
_cell.angle_gamma   90.00
#
_symmetry.space_group_name_H-M   'P 1'
#
loop_
_entity.id
_entity.type
_entity.pdbx_description
1 polymer ?
#
loop_
_entity_poly.entity_id
_entity_poly.type
_entity_poly.pdbx_seq_one_letter_code
_entity_poly.pdbx_strand_id
1 'polypeptide(L)'
;MSEICEYKKRGFYIKRNLLTVNTCKDIISQLNEIKTDMKIPHTNIQFGYGNIINTELASIITDNMFIKKFCNKLYGQNYYYNSLYVHNKHRWVGPDVEWHQEVFNIKTFHPTNNNYTLDEIKNNFMQVYVALEDQNIENGGMRIIPYHKTILEHYDTTNTHLNHKRAITPEELDKIYKTHDIINLDLKAGDVMFFNHLIPHSSSSNNSPIDRKAMVFLTYKNNEDFDENIRTIEKEYRKSFALKYLQKTLDDKLNTQMYECGKKSKKIKKEKTWSSIFEKLPWFEEDIYNIENYSLTTLLKLNGHLTSDTGKYDIKNWEETISHFKQNIKYNDKNNYKILEVGCGAGALLKMFEKQEIYGIDPSKKYINIIKKALPQGVFINGDALCMDKYDNDFFDIIFCHSCIQYFKDYKYFNDFITLCHKKLKPCGKLCLTDLPNLDMKEKYINHRKNVIGEKKYKEKYQNINLYHFYISKSQIVDSLSNNFNNIKFTNAIKRGIEDNFYRINLFCEKNE
;
A
#
# COMPACT_ATOMS: atom_id res chain seq x y z
N MET A 1 -10.42 -32.48 37.81
CA MET A 1 -9.18 -32.08 37.12
C MET A 1 -8.62 -30.88 37.90
N SER A 2 -7.34 -30.83 38.24
CA SER A 2 -6.79 -29.65 38.95
C SER A 2 -6.85 -28.41 38.06
N GLU A 3 -6.91 -27.21 38.66
CA GLU A 3 -7.06 -25.94 37.91
C GLU A 3 -5.94 -25.74 36.88
N ILE A 4 -4.72 -26.19 37.23
CA ILE A 4 -3.55 -26.17 36.35
C ILE A 4 -3.66 -27.19 35.22
N CYS A 5 -4.22 -28.36 35.47
CA CYS A 5 -4.42 -29.36 34.42
C CYS A 5 -5.45 -28.87 33.40
N GLU A 6 -6.51 -28.19 33.85
CA GLU A 6 -7.47 -27.54 32.96
C GLU A 6 -6.81 -26.41 32.15
N TYR A 7 -6.05 -25.53 32.80
CA TYR A 7 -5.28 -24.47 32.12
C TYR A 7 -4.33 -25.04 31.06
N LYS A 8 -3.53 -26.06 31.39
CA LYS A 8 -2.60 -26.66 30.43
C LYS A 8 -3.31 -27.32 29.25
N LYS A 9 -4.47 -27.94 29.50
CA LYS A 9 -5.28 -28.61 28.48
C LYS A 9 -5.99 -27.62 27.55
N ARG A 10 -6.60 -26.56 28.09
CA ARG A 10 -7.45 -25.62 27.34
C ARG A 10 -6.71 -24.35 26.89
N GLY A 11 -5.54 -24.09 27.48
CA GLY A 11 -4.82 -22.83 27.39
C GLY A 11 -5.41 -21.71 28.26
N PHE A 12 -6.50 -21.98 29.00
CA PHE A 12 -7.08 -21.03 29.95
C PHE A 12 -7.84 -21.71 31.09
N TYR A 13 -8.07 -20.97 32.17
CA TYR A 13 -8.88 -21.36 33.31
C TYR A 13 -9.61 -20.14 33.87
N ILE A 14 -10.87 -20.30 34.30
CA ILE A 14 -11.68 -19.22 34.88
C ILE A 14 -12.01 -19.58 36.32
N LYS A 15 -11.53 -18.76 37.27
CA LYS A 15 -11.95 -18.82 38.66
C LYS A 15 -13.13 -17.87 38.86
N ARG A 16 -14.31 -18.44 39.10
CA ARG A 16 -15.53 -17.66 39.38
C ARG A 16 -15.49 -17.05 40.79
N ASN A 17 -16.02 -15.84 40.91
CA ASN A 17 -16.16 -15.10 42.18
C ASN A 17 -14.88 -15.07 43.02
N LEU A 18 -13.72 -14.81 42.38
CA LEU A 18 -12.45 -14.76 43.10
C LEU A 18 -12.33 -13.49 43.94
N LEU A 19 -12.83 -12.37 43.41
CA LEU A 19 -13.01 -11.13 44.16
C LEU A 19 -14.50 -10.95 44.49
N THR A 20 -14.77 -10.27 45.60
CA THR A 20 -16.15 -9.89 45.92
C THR A 20 -16.57 -8.69 45.06
N VAL A 21 -17.88 -8.56 44.81
CA VAL A 21 -18.44 -7.40 44.10
C VAL A 21 -18.10 -6.09 44.81
N ASN A 22 -18.03 -6.09 46.15
CA ASN A 22 -17.63 -4.90 46.92
C ASN A 22 -16.18 -4.53 46.65
N THR A 23 -15.26 -5.51 46.67
CA THR A 23 -13.85 -5.28 46.29
C THR A 23 -13.73 -4.69 44.88
N CYS A 24 -14.52 -5.19 43.91
CA CYS A 24 -14.54 -4.61 42.57
C CYS A 24 -15.01 -3.15 42.54
N LYS A 25 -16.06 -2.81 43.31
CA LYS A 25 -16.54 -1.43 43.43
C LYS A 25 -15.51 -0.51 44.09
N ASP A 26 -14.82 -0.99 45.12
CA ASP A 26 -13.77 -0.24 45.81
C ASP A 26 -12.60 0.08 44.87
N ILE A 27 -12.17 -0.92 44.07
CA ILE A 27 -11.17 -0.72 43.01
C ILE A 27 -11.63 0.36 42.04
N ILE A 28 -12.87 0.25 41.52
CA ILE A 28 -13.41 1.23 40.57
C ILE A 28 -13.46 2.65 41.17
N SER A 29 -13.81 2.76 42.46
CA SER A 29 -13.82 4.05 43.15
C SER A 29 -12.44 4.70 43.18
N GLN A 30 -11.40 3.95 43.57
CA GLN A 30 -10.02 4.44 43.60
C GLN A 30 -9.49 4.75 42.20
N LEU A 31 -9.88 3.97 41.19
CA LEU A 31 -9.52 4.24 39.79
C LEU A 31 -10.03 5.60 39.30
N ASN A 32 -11.16 6.09 39.82
CA ASN A 32 -11.69 7.41 39.43
C ASN A 32 -10.80 8.58 39.90
N GLU A 33 -9.91 8.34 40.86
CA GLU A 33 -8.94 9.32 41.34
C GLU A 33 -7.72 9.41 40.41
N ILE A 34 -7.46 8.35 39.63
CA ILE A 34 -6.36 8.29 38.67
C ILE A 34 -6.78 8.94 37.34
N LYS A 35 -6.15 10.08 37.03
CA LYS A 35 -6.36 10.81 35.77
C LYS A 35 -5.25 10.54 34.77
N THR A 36 -5.60 10.30 33.52
CA THR A 36 -4.65 10.17 32.40
C THR A 36 -5.07 11.02 31.22
N ASP A 37 -4.11 11.34 30.35
CA ASP A 37 -4.37 12.03 29.09
C ASP A 37 -4.92 11.08 28.00
N MET A 38 -4.97 9.77 28.26
CA MET A 38 -5.43 8.78 27.30
C MET A 38 -6.96 8.73 27.27
N LYS A 39 -7.54 9.39 26.28
CA LYS A 39 -8.99 9.49 26.07
C LYS A 39 -9.47 8.62 24.91
N ILE A 40 -10.72 8.17 24.98
CA ILE A 40 -11.40 7.55 23.83
C ILE A 40 -11.47 8.60 22.71
N PRO A 41 -11.10 8.29 21.46
CA PRO A 41 -10.96 9.28 20.40
C PRO A 41 -12.26 10.07 20.20
N HIS A 42 -12.13 11.38 20.01
CA HIS A 42 -13.25 12.31 19.85
C HIS A 42 -14.17 12.48 21.08
N THR A 43 -13.73 12.04 22.26
CA THR A 43 -14.47 12.22 23.52
C THR A 43 -13.57 12.77 24.63
N ASN A 44 -14.16 13.12 25.77
CA ASN A 44 -13.44 13.45 27.01
C ASN A 44 -13.37 12.28 28.00
N ILE A 45 -13.74 11.07 27.58
CA ILE A 45 -13.82 9.89 28.43
C ILE A 45 -12.43 9.23 28.50
N GLN A 46 -11.96 8.94 29.72
CA GLN A 46 -10.69 8.24 29.93
C GLN A 46 -10.77 6.82 29.36
N PHE A 47 -9.79 6.43 28.55
CA PHE A 47 -9.72 5.10 27.94
C PHE A 47 -8.87 4.12 28.78
N GLY A 48 -7.84 4.62 29.46
CA GLY A 48 -7.00 3.78 30.30
C GLY A 48 -6.31 4.55 31.43
N TYR A 49 -5.73 3.78 32.34
CA TYR A 49 -5.26 4.28 33.64
C TYR A 49 -3.72 4.21 33.77
N GLY A 50 -3.01 3.93 32.68
CA GLY A 50 -1.56 3.69 32.70
C GLY A 50 -1.19 2.34 33.34
N ASN A 51 0.10 2.15 33.61
CA ASN A 51 0.58 1.01 34.39
C ASN A 51 0.47 1.35 35.88
N ILE A 52 -0.43 0.66 36.58
CA ILE A 52 -0.71 0.90 38.00
C ILE A 52 -0.06 -0.14 38.93
N ILE A 53 0.92 -0.90 38.44
CA ILE A 53 1.58 -1.98 39.21
C ILE A 53 2.22 -1.51 40.51
N ASN A 54 2.62 -0.23 40.60
CA ASN A 54 3.23 0.38 41.78
C ASN A 54 2.23 1.07 42.72
N THR A 55 0.92 0.89 42.50
CA THR A 55 -0.14 1.44 43.35
C THR A 55 -0.65 0.40 44.34
N GLU A 56 -1.30 0.83 45.43
CA GLU A 56 -1.90 -0.08 46.41
C GLU A 56 -2.95 -1.02 45.79
N LEU A 57 -3.62 -0.58 44.71
CA LEU A 57 -4.56 -1.41 43.94
C LEU A 57 -3.93 -2.70 43.40
N ALA A 58 -2.62 -2.70 43.13
CA ALA A 58 -1.93 -3.90 42.65
C ALA A 58 -1.92 -5.01 43.69
N SER A 59 -1.82 -4.67 44.99
CA SER A 59 -1.76 -5.66 46.09
C SER A 59 -3.00 -6.55 46.16
N ILE A 60 -4.18 -6.02 45.82
CA ILE A 60 -5.45 -6.78 45.79
C ILE A 60 -5.33 -8.01 44.88
N ILE A 61 -4.53 -7.89 43.83
CA ILE A 61 -4.30 -8.92 42.84
C ILE A 61 -3.02 -9.71 43.14
N THR A 62 -1.89 -9.03 43.32
CA THR A 62 -0.59 -9.67 43.50
C THR A 62 -0.49 -10.46 44.80
N ASP A 63 -1.22 -10.05 45.85
CA ASP A 63 -1.28 -10.73 47.15
C ASP A 63 -2.43 -11.72 47.30
N ASN A 64 -3.32 -11.82 46.30
CA ASN A 64 -4.42 -12.76 46.34
C ASN A 64 -3.89 -14.22 46.45
N MET A 65 -4.29 -14.91 47.51
CA MET A 65 -3.81 -16.26 47.80
C MET A 65 -4.06 -17.28 46.68
N PHE A 66 -5.17 -17.17 45.96
CA PHE A 66 -5.46 -18.09 44.86
C PHE A 66 -4.53 -17.81 43.68
N ILE A 67 -4.35 -16.54 43.32
CA ILE A 67 -3.45 -16.11 42.23
C ILE A 67 -2.02 -16.56 42.54
N LYS A 68 -1.50 -16.27 43.75
CA LYS A 68 -0.17 -16.73 44.20
C LYS A 68 -0.03 -18.25 44.11
N LYS A 69 -1.02 -19.01 44.60
CA LYS A 69 -1.01 -20.48 44.50
C LYS A 69 -1.04 -20.98 43.05
N PHE A 70 -1.78 -20.31 42.17
CA PHE A 70 -1.85 -20.65 40.76
C PHE A 70 -0.49 -20.41 40.07
N CYS A 71 0.09 -19.21 40.25
CA CYS A 71 1.42 -18.87 39.77
C CYS A 71 2.49 -19.83 40.31
N ASN A 72 2.48 -20.13 41.61
CA ASN A 72 3.42 -21.06 42.23
C ASN A 72 3.36 -22.46 41.62
N LYS A 73 2.16 -22.96 41.32
CA LYS A 73 1.99 -24.28 40.68
C LYS A 73 2.41 -24.27 39.20
N LEU A 74 2.30 -23.14 38.51
CA LEU A 74 2.67 -23.01 37.10
C LEU A 74 4.18 -22.79 36.92
N TYR A 75 4.75 -21.86 37.68
CA TYR A 75 6.12 -21.36 37.52
C TYR A 75 7.11 -21.88 38.55
N GLY A 76 6.65 -22.30 39.73
CA GLY A 76 7.48 -22.42 40.92
C GLY A 76 7.51 -21.10 41.72
N GLN A 77 8.50 -20.93 42.59
CA GLN A 77 8.57 -19.75 43.49
C GLN A 77 9.16 -18.49 42.81
N ASN A 78 9.74 -18.63 41.62
CA ASN A 78 10.34 -17.52 40.89
C ASN A 78 9.40 -17.11 39.76
N TYR A 79 8.74 -15.96 39.90
CA TYR A 79 7.95 -15.30 38.87
C TYR A 79 7.79 -13.81 39.19
N TYR A 80 7.45 -13.04 38.17
CA TYR A 80 7.34 -11.59 38.23
C TYR A 80 5.99 -11.12 37.69
N TYR A 81 5.49 -10.03 38.27
CA TYR A 81 4.39 -9.25 37.74
C TYR A 81 4.98 -8.07 36.96
N ASN A 82 4.70 -7.98 35.66
CA ASN A 82 5.31 -6.94 34.84
C ASN A 82 4.58 -5.59 34.96
N SER A 83 3.34 -5.60 34.48
CA SER A 83 2.54 -4.40 34.27
C SER A 83 1.10 -4.75 34.56
N LEU A 84 0.40 -3.82 35.21
CA LEU A 84 -1.01 -3.93 35.54
C LEU A 84 -1.73 -2.77 34.87
N TYR A 85 -2.52 -3.10 33.86
CA TYR A 85 -3.30 -2.15 33.09
C TYR A 85 -4.77 -2.29 33.41
N VAL A 86 -5.50 -1.19 33.32
CA VAL A 86 -6.95 -1.18 33.41
C VAL A 86 -7.50 -0.75 32.07
N HIS A 87 -8.31 -1.62 31.48
CA HIS A 87 -9.01 -1.34 30.24
C HIS A 87 -10.40 -0.78 30.56
N ASN A 88 -10.65 0.47 30.14
CA ASN A 88 -11.98 1.05 30.20
C ASN A 88 -12.70 0.86 28.87
N LYS A 89 -13.59 -0.12 28.80
CA LYS A 89 -14.53 -0.23 27.68
C LYS A 89 -15.85 0.43 28.08
N HIS A 90 -15.83 1.76 28.05
CA HIS A 90 -16.96 2.61 28.42
C HIS A 90 -18.21 2.25 27.62
N ARG A 91 -19.38 2.36 28.26
CA ARG A 91 -20.68 2.28 27.59
C ARG A 91 -20.74 3.18 26.35
N TRP A 92 -21.51 2.80 25.34
CA TRP A 92 -21.76 3.55 24.08
C TRP A 92 -20.59 3.71 23.09
N VAL A 93 -19.36 3.90 23.57
CA VAL A 93 -18.23 4.33 22.72
C VAL A 93 -16.94 3.55 22.95
N GLY A 94 -16.96 2.50 23.77
CA GLY A 94 -15.79 1.69 24.06
C GLY A 94 -15.28 0.98 22.80
N PRO A 95 -14.01 1.17 22.38
CA PRO A 95 -13.52 0.62 21.12
C PRO A 95 -13.30 -0.90 21.18
N ASP A 96 -13.27 -1.51 20.00
CA ASP A 96 -12.91 -2.91 19.81
C ASP A 96 -11.40 -3.17 19.99
N VAL A 97 -11.06 -4.45 20.09
CA VAL A 97 -9.69 -4.99 20.07
C VAL A 97 -9.68 -6.13 19.08
N GLU A 98 -8.74 -6.09 18.15
CA GLU A 98 -8.51 -7.06 17.09
C GLU A 98 -8.22 -8.47 17.63
N TRP A 99 -8.40 -9.49 16.78
CA TRP A 99 -7.93 -10.84 17.09
C TRP A 99 -6.41 -10.87 17.13
N HIS A 100 -5.84 -11.22 18.28
CA HIS A 100 -4.39 -11.27 18.49
C HIS A 100 -3.97 -12.33 19.51
N GLN A 101 -2.67 -12.58 19.61
CA GLN A 101 -2.03 -13.34 20.67
C GLN A 101 -1.11 -12.41 21.48
N GLU A 102 -1.06 -12.56 22.81
CA GLU A 102 -0.19 -11.71 23.66
C GLU A 102 1.30 -11.93 23.37
N VAL A 103 1.66 -13.10 22.85
CA VAL A 103 3.04 -13.44 22.46
C VAL A 103 3.62 -12.42 21.47
N PHE A 104 2.78 -11.77 20.66
CA PHE A 104 3.18 -10.73 19.70
C PHE A 104 3.75 -9.48 20.38
N ASN A 105 3.50 -9.29 21.68
CA ASN A 105 3.92 -8.12 22.44
C ASN A 105 5.07 -8.42 23.42
N ILE A 106 5.69 -9.61 23.38
CA ILE A 106 6.79 -9.97 24.29
C ILE A 106 7.90 -8.92 24.22
N LYS A 107 8.37 -8.50 23.04
CA LYS A 107 9.42 -7.47 22.94
C LYS A 107 9.04 -6.10 23.52
N THR A 108 7.74 -5.82 23.70
CA THR A 108 7.26 -4.58 24.33
C THR A 108 7.23 -4.71 25.86
N PHE A 109 6.70 -5.84 26.35
CA PHE A 109 6.43 -6.03 27.77
C PHE A 109 7.57 -6.79 28.47
N HIS A 110 8.10 -7.85 27.89
CA HIS A 110 9.26 -8.61 28.37
C HIS A 110 10.39 -8.57 27.32
N PRO A 111 11.10 -7.43 27.18
CA PRO A 111 12.09 -7.23 26.14
C PRO A 111 13.33 -8.10 26.41
N THR A 112 13.51 -9.15 25.62
CA THR A 112 14.66 -10.06 25.72
C THR A 112 15.10 -10.48 24.31
N ASN A 113 16.39 -10.82 24.16
CA ASN A 113 16.93 -11.41 22.94
C ASN A 113 16.68 -12.93 22.86
N ASN A 114 16.08 -13.52 23.91
CA ASN A 114 15.82 -14.95 23.96
C ASN A 114 14.75 -15.36 22.95
N ASN A 115 15.06 -16.38 22.16
CA ASN A 115 14.10 -17.04 21.29
C ASN A 115 13.43 -18.17 22.08
N TYR A 116 12.25 -17.88 22.63
CA TYR A 116 11.48 -18.89 23.37
C TYR A 116 10.92 -19.96 22.44
N THR A 117 11.09 -21.21 22.84
CA THR A 117 10.35 -22.34 22.28
C THR A 117 8.86 -22.24 22.62
N LEU A 118 8.00 -22.94 21.86
CA LEU A 118 6.56 -22.98 22.13
C LEU A 118 6.25 -23.51 23.53
N ASP A 119 7.02 -24.47 24.02
CA ASP A 119 6.82 -25.03 25.35
C ASP A 119 7.26 -24.06 26.45
N GLU A 120 8.30 -23.26 26.23
CA GLU A 120 8.64 -22.16 27.13
C GLU A 120 7.55 -21.10 27.15
N ILE A 121 7.01 -20.70 25.99
CA ILE A 121 5.88 -19.73 25.96
C ILE A 121 4.68 -20.28 26.76
N LYS A 122 4.36 -21.57 26.59
CA LYS A 122 3.25 -22.22 27.29
C LYS A 122 3.41 -22.26 28.80
N ASN A 123 4.64 -22.45 29.28
CA ASN A 123 4.92 -22.69 30.69
C ASN A 123 5.50 -21.48 31.42
N ASN A 124 5.99 -20.45 30.72
CA ASN A 124 6.68 -19.30 31.31
C ASN A 124 5.89 -18.00 31.20
N PHE A 125 4.81 -17.94 30.42
CA PHE A 125 4.03 -16.72 30.20
C PHE A 125 2.52 -16.95 30.37
N MET A 126 1.86 -16.03 31.06
CA MET A 126 0.42 -16.05 31.29
C MET A 126 -0.09 -14.62 31.41
N GLN A 127 -1.32 -14.43 30.93
CA GLN A 127 -2.09 -13.25 31.17
C GLN A 127 -3.18 -13.55 32.20
N VAL A 128 -3.40 -12.62 33.12
CA VAL A 128 -4.48 -12.68 34.09
C VAL A 128 -5.41 -11.50 33.85
N TYR A 129 -6.69 -11.83 33.70
CA TYR A 129 -7.76 -10.91 33.37
C TYR A 129 -8.82 -10.94 34.47
N VAL A 130 -9.06 -9.80 35.10
CA VAL A 130 -9.98 -9.64 36.22
C VAL A 130 -11.15 -8.77 35.78
N ALA A 131 -12.35 -9.34 35.76
CA ALA A 131 -13.56 -8.60 35.48
C ALA A 131 -13.94 -7.73 36.69
N LEU A 132 -13.94 -6.41 36.54
CA LEU A 132 -14.39 -5.48 37.60
C LEU A 132 -15.89 -5.16 37.50
N GLU A 133 -16.43 -5.29 36.29
CA GLU A 133 -17.85 -5.13 35.97
C GLU A 133 -18.31 -6.40 35.22
N ASP A 134 -19.61 -6.68 35.22
CA ASP A 134 -20.20 -7.78 34.44
C ASP A 134 -19.88 -7.61 32.95
N GLN A 135 -19.57 -8.70 32.26
CA GLN A 135 -19.12 -8.69 30.87
C GLN A 135 -19.79 -9.79 30.08
N ASN A 136 -20.40 -9.42 28.97
CA ASN A 136 -21.05 -10.32 28.03
C ASN A 136 -20.81 -9.84 26.59
N ILE A 137 -21.42 -10.49 25.60
CA ILE A 137 -21.24 -10.10 24.19
C ILE A 137 -21.76 -8.68 23.89
N GLU A 138 -22.78 -8.19 24.60
CA GLU A 138 -23.43 -6.89 24.36
C GLU A 138 -22.53 -5.72 24.74
N ASN A 139 -21.86 -5.81 25.90
CA ASN A 139 -20.93 -4.77 26.36
C ASN A 139 -19.47 -5.01 25.92
N GLY A 140 -19.29 -5.81 24.88
CA GLY A 140 -17.99 -6.06 24.27
C GLY A 140 -17.06 -6.90 25.13
N GLY A 141 -17.60 -7.89 25.84
CA GLY A 141 -16.88 -8.94 26.57
C GLY A 141 -15.88 -9.69 25.70
N MET A 142 -14.88 -10.30 26.35
CA MET A 142 -13.79 -10.96 25.64
C MET A 142 -14.26 -12.25 24.95
N ARG A 143 -13.76 -12.47 23.74
CA ARG A 143 -13.96 -13.68 22.95
C ARG A 143 -12.64 -14.36 22.77
N ILE A 144 -12.63 -15.69 22.82
CA ILE A 144 -11.42 -16.49 22.62
C ILE A 144 -11.67 -17.61 21.62
N ILE A 145 -10.62 -18.04 20.95
CA ILE A 145 -10.57 -19.35 20.30
C ILE A 145 -9.63 -20.20 21.15
N PRO A 146 -10.06 -21.36 21.69
CA PRO A 146 -9.26 -22.16 22.62
C PRO A 146 -8.15 -22.94 21.91
N TYR A 147 -7.29 -22.22 21.18
CA TYR A 147 -6.15 -22.71 20.42
C TYR A 147 -4.87 -22.11 21.01
N HIS A 148 -3.95 -22.92 21.51
CA HIS A 148 -2.68 -22.44 22.08
C HIS A 148 -1.50 -23.30 21.62
N LYS A 149 -1.58 -23.90 20.43
CA LYS A 149 -0.58 -24.85 19.95
C LYS A 149 0.66 -24.17 19.35
N THR A 150 0.46 -23.07 18.63
CA THR A 150 1.50 -22.36 17.86
C THR A 150 1.32 -20.85 17.94
N ILE A 151 2.38 -20.10 17.59
CA ILE A 151 2.26 -18.69 17.23
C ILE A 151 1.61 -18.63 15.84
N LEU A 152 0.58 -17.80 15.69
CA LEU A 152 -0.17 -17.64 14.45
C LEU A 152 0.44 -16.54 13.58
N GLU A 153 0.25 -16.67 12.28
CA GLU A 153 0.61 -15.62 11.33
C GLU A 153 -0.20 -14.35 11.63
N HIS A 154 0.46 -13.20 11.57
CA HIS A 154 -0.12 -11.91 11.89
C HIS A 154 0.41 -10.83 10.96
N TYR A 155 -0.30 -9.72 10.92
CA TYR A 155 0.09 -8.51 10.20
C TYR A 155 0.02 -7.30 11.12
N ASP A 156 0.88 -6.32 10.85
CA ASP A 156 0.87 -5.04 11.56
C ASP A 156 -0.33 -4.20 11.13
N THR A 157 -1.01 -3.59 12.10
CA THR A 157 -2.19 -2.75 11.91
C THR A 157 -2.19 -1.59 12.90
N THR A 158 -3.20 -0.72 12.83
CA THR A 158 -3.45 0.34 13.82
C THR A 158 -4.83 0.18 14.43
N ASN A 159 -4.97 0.45 15.73
CA ASN A 159 -6.29 0.53 16.36
C ASN A 159 -6.95 1.90 16.18
N THR A 160 -8.14 2.09 16.76
CA THR A 160 -8.89 3.37 16.74
C THR A 160 -8.14 4.55 17.35
N HIS A 161 -7.18 4.29 18.25
CA HIS A 161 -6.29 5.32 18.80
C HIS A 161 -5.05 5.57 17.93
N LEU A 162 -5.00 4.95 16.74
CA LEU A 162 -3.90 5.03 15.78
C LEU A 162 -2.58 4.47 16.34
N ASN A 163 -2.66 3.64 17.38
CA ASN A 163 -1.51 2.94 17.92
C ASN A 163 -1.28 1.66 17.13
N HIS A 164 -0.01 1.33 16.87
CA HIS A 164 0.37 0.07 16.24
C HIS A 164 -0.09 -1.14 17.05
N LYS A 165 -0.55 -2.16 16.33
CA LYS A 165 -1.08 -3.45 16.79
C LYS A 165 -0.67 -4.57 15.84
N ARG A 166 -0.89 -5.82 16.26
CA ARG A 166 -0.63 -7.02 15.46
C ARG A 166 -1.89 -7.89 15.47
N ALA A 167 -2.53 -8.02 14.32
CA ALA A 167 -3.73 -8.81 14.14
C ALA A 167 -3.41 -10.15 13.47
N ILE A 168 -4.06 -11.22 13.90
CA ILE A 168 -3.97 -12.54 13.24
C ILE A 168 -4.58 -12.43 11.84
N THR A 169 -3.96 -13.07 10.85
CA THR A 169 -4.50 -13.09 9.48
C THR A 169 -5.87 -13.78 9.43
N PRO A 170 -6.82 -13.31 8.61
CA PRO A 170 -8.09 -13.99 8.41
C PRO A 170 -7.95 -15.46 8.02
N GLU A 171 -6.95 -15.80 7.20
CA GLU A 171 -6.67 -17.15 6.74
C GLU A 171 -6.30 -18.10 7.90
N GLU A 172 -5.48 -17.64 8.86
CA GLU A 172 -5.17 -18.43 10.05
C GLU A 172 -6.37 -18.52 11.00
N LEU A 173 -7.19 -17.45 11.12
CA LEU A 173 -8.43 -17.50 11.89
C LEU A 173 -9.42 -18.54 11.32
N ASP A 174 -9.62 -18.56 10.00
CA ASP A 174 -10.47 -19.55 9.31
C ASP A 174 -9.97 -20.98 9.55
N LYS A 175 -8.65 -21.18 9.52
CA LYS A 175 -8.02 -22.49 9.73
C LYS A 175 -8.22 -23.00 11.15
N ILE A 176 -7.99 -22.17 12.17
CA ILE A 176 -8.19 -22.61 13.56
C ILE A 176 -9.68 -22.74 13.89
N TYR A 177 -10.55 -21.90 13.30
CA TYR A 177 -11.99 -21.93 13.53
C TYR A 177 -12.63 -23.23 13.06
N LYS A 178 -12.12 -23.85 11.98
CA LYS A 178 -12.55 -25.19 11.52
C LYS A 178 -12.43 -26.29 12.58
N THR A 179 -11.59 -26.10 13.60
CA THR A 179 -11.31 -27.11 14.63
C THR A 179 -11.60 -26.64 16.05
N HIS A 180 -11.76 -25.32 16.26
CA HIS A 180 -11.98 -24.71 17.56
C HIS A 180 -12.99 -23.56 17.42
N ASP A 181 -14.16 -23.71 18.03
CA ASP A 181 -15.18 -22.66 18.02
C ASP A 181 -14.77 -21.41 18.82
N ILE A 182 -15.43 -20.29 18.53
CA ILE A 182 -15.33 -19.08 19.34
C ILE A 182 -16.11 -19.27 20.63
N ILE A 183 -15.45 -19.03 21.76
CA ILE A 183 -16.07 -18.96 23.08
C ILE A 183 -16.29 -17.48 23.40
N ASN A 184 -17.56 -17.06 23.48
CA ASN A 184 -17.94 -15.77 24.03
C ASN A 184 -17.95 -15.87 25.55
N LEU A 185 -17.09 -15.12 26.24
CA LEU A 185 -17.02 -15.17 27.69
C LEU A 185 -18.14 -14.34 28.30
N ASP A 186 -18.90 -14.96 29.20
CA ASP A 186 -19.82 -14.30 30.13
C ASP A 186 -19.16 -14.31 31.50
N LEU A 187 -18.61 -13.17 31.91
CA LEU A 187 -17.85 -13.00 33.17
C LEU A 187 -18.65 -12.08 34.10
N LYS A 188 -18.79 -12.47 35.36
CA LYS A 188 -19.35 -11.62 36.42
C LYS A 188 -18.26 -10.80 37.08
N ALA A 189 -18.64 -9.65 37.64
CA ALA A 189 -17.73 -8.86 38.45
C ALA A 189 -17.08 -9.73 39.54
N GLY A 190 -15.76 -9.78 39.56
CA GLY A 190 -14.96 -10.61 40.45
C GLY A 190 -14.49 -11.94 39.87
N ASP A 191 -14.93 -12.32 38.68
CA ASP A 191 -14.37 -13.45 37.95
C ASP A 191 -12.96 -13.15 37.45
N VAL A 192 -12.08 -14.15 37.52
CA VAL A 192 -10.69 -14.03 37.08
C VAL A 192 -10.35 -15.14 36.10
N MET A 193 -9.90 -14.74 34.92
CA MET A 193 -9.43 -15.63 33.87
C MET A 193 -7.91 -15.61 33.79
N PHE A 194 -7.33 -16.81 33.79
CA PHE A 194 -5.92 -17.08 33.56
C PHE A 194 -5.81 -17.67 32.16
N PHE A 195 -5.03 -17.07 31.26
CA PHE A 195 -4.89 -17.60 29.89
C PHE A 195 -3.47 -17.49 29.37
N ASN A 196 -3.12 -18.44 28.50
CA ASN A 196 -1.83 -18.49 27.88
C ASN A 196 -1.68 -17.43 26.80
N HIS A 197 -0.46 -16.91 26.63
CA HIS A 197 -0.16 -15.90 25.62
C HIS A 197 -0.41 -16.33 24.17
N LEU A 198 -0.50 -17.65 23.93
CA LEU A 198 -0.85 -18.21 22.63
C LEU A 198 -2.35 -18.28 22.37
N ILE A 199 -3.24 -17.91 23.29
CA ILE A 199 -4.69 -17.95 23.03
C ILE A 199 -5.09 -16.76 22.14
N PRO A 200 -5.64 -16.99 20.92
CA PRO A 200 -6.29 -15.95 20.14
C PRO A 200 -7.47 -15.40 20.90
N HIS A 201 -7.49 -14.09 21.06
CA HIS A 201 -8.59 -13.41 21.72
C HIS A 201 -8.86 -12.04 21.10
N SER A 202 -10.09 -11.57 21.24
CA SER A 202 -10.56 -10.28 20.74
C SER A 202 -11.67 -9.73 21.62
N SER A 203 -12.10 -8.50 21.36
CA SER A 203 -13.33 -7.98 21.96
C SER A 203 -13.99 -6.94 21.07
N SER A 204 -15.31 -7.03 20.87
CA SER A 204 -16.07 -6.06 20.06
C SER A 204 -16.18 -4.69 20.73
N SER A 205 -16.60 -3.67 19.98
CA SER A 205 -16.94 -2.36 20.55
C SER A 205 -18.10 -2.48 21.55
N ASN A 206 -18.13 -1.61 22.55
CA ASN A 206 -19.24 -1.51 23.49
C ASN A 206 -20.17 -0.38 23.08
N ASN A 207 -21.28 -0.74 22.45
CA ASN A 207 -22.35 0.17 22.07
C ASN A 207 -23.56 0.07 23.04
N SER A 208 -23.39 -0.64 24.15
CA SER A 208 -24.44 -0.88 25.15
C SER A 208 -24.47 0.22 26.23
N PRO A 209 -25.53 0.30 27.05
CA PRO A 209 -25.60 1.19 28.22
C PRO A 209 -24.71 0.79 29.40
N ILE A 210 -24.00 -0.34 29.32
CA ILE A 210 -23.34 -0.98 30.46
C ILE A 210 -21.83 -0.79 30.32
N ASP A 211 -21.17 -0.29 31.36
CA ASP A 211 -19.71 -0.17 31.38
C ASP A 211 -19.02 -1.53 31.50
N ARG A 212 -17.80 -1.61 30.99
CA ARG A 212 -16.96 -2.80 31.11
C ARG A 212 -15.51 -2.41 31.41
N LYS A 213 -15.15 -2.46 32.69
CA LYS A 213 -13.78 -2.33 33.17
C LYS A 213 -13.19 -3.68 33.52
N ALA A 214 -11.90 -3.80 33.25
CA ALA A 214 -11.12 -4.95 33.66
C ALA A 214 -9.68 -4.59 33.93
N MET A 215 -9.12 -5.29 34.92
CA MET A 215 -7.69 -5.28 35.18
C MET A 215 -7.03 -6.42 34.44
N VAL A 216 -5.89 -6.12 33.84
CA VAL A 216 -5.15 -7.04 33.00
C VAL A 216 -3.69 -6.92 33.38
N PHE A 217 -3.09 -8.05 33.76
CA PHE A 217 -1.67 -8.08 34.06
C PHE A 217 -0.99 -9.32 33.51
N LEU A 218 0.29 -9.13 33.24
CA LEU A 218 1.16 -10.12 32.65
C LEU A 218 2.06 -10.71 33.74
N THR A 219 2.10 -12.03 33.83
CA THR A 219 3.01 -12.78 34.70
C THR A 219 3.95 -13.64 33.89
N TYR A 220 5.17 -13.80 34.39
CA TYR A 220 6.18 -14.59 33.72
C TYR A 220 7.20 -15.15 34.71
N LYS A 221 7.83 -16.29 34.34
CA LYS A 221 8.68 -17.06 35.25
C LYS A 221 10.02 -16.40 35.59
N ASN A 222 10.71 -15.75 34.65
CA ASN A 222 12.03 -15.15 34.91
C ASN A 222 12.24 -13.81 34.19
N ASN A 223 12.89 -12.86 34.87
CA ASN A 223 13.26 -11.55 34.32
C ASN A 223 14.75 -11.42 33.94
N GLU A 224 15.47 -12.54 33.88
CA GLU A 224 16.80 -12.60 33.26
C GLU A 224 16.74 -12.07 31.81
N ASP A 225 17.82 -11.41 31.40
CA ASP A 225 18.02 -10.86 30.04
C ASP A 225 17.03 -9.76 29.62
N PHE A 226 16.48 -8.99 30.57
CA PHE A 226 15.76 -7.76 30.26
C PHE A 226 16.70 -6.77 29.55
N ASP A 227 16.37 -6.40 28.31
CA ASP A 227 17.16 -5.49 27.47
C ASP A 227 16.35 -4.26 27.07
N GLU A 228 16.68 -3.12 27.69
CA GLU A 228 16.02 -1.84 27.42
C GLU A 228 16.21 -1.36 25.98
N ASN A 229 17.29 -1.77 25.30
CA ASN A 229 17.52 -1.41 23.90
C ASN A 229 16.49 -2.07 22.99
N ILE A 230 16.15 -3.34 23.23
CA ILE A 230 15.09 -4.04 22.49
C ILE A 230 13.76 -3.31 22.66
N ARG A 231 13.42 -2.92 23.90
CA ARG A 231 12.19 -2.17 24.18
C ARG A 231 12.17 -0.84 23.44
N THR A 232 13.32 -0.16 23.37
CA THR A 232 13.46 1.12 22.66
C THR A 232 13.30 0.95 21.15
N ILE A 233 13.97 -0.05 20.55
CA ILE A 233 13.84 -0.38 19.13
C ILE A 233 12.39 -0.74 18.78
N GLU A 234 11.75 -1.57 19.60
CA GLU A 234 10.35 -1.96 19.42
C GLU A 234 9.42 -0.74 19.49
N LYS A 235 9.59 0.15 20.48
CA LYS A 235 8.82 1.40 20.58
C LYS A 235 8.97 2.28 19.33
N GLU A 236 10.19 2.47 18.85
CA GLU A 236 10.46 3.26 17.63
C GLU A 236 9.86 2.63 16.38
N TYR A 237 9.94 1.30 16.24
CA TYR A 237 9.28 0.58 15.17
C TYR A 237 7.76 0.80 15.17
N ARG A 238 7.12 0.60 16.33
CA ARG A 238 5.66 0.75 16.51
C ARG A 238 5.20 2.18 16.18
N LYS A 239 5.97 3.17 16.64
CA LYS A 239 5.74 4.59 16.34
C LYS A 239 5.90 4.89 14.84
N SER A 240 6.99 4.42 14.24
CA SER A 240 7.28 4.61 12.81
C SER A 240 6.19 4.01 11.92
N PHE A 241 5.72 2.81 12.23
CA PHE A 241 4.63 2.17 11.49
C PHE A 241 3.35 3.00 11.52
N ALA A 242 2.91 3.42 12.72
CA ALA A 242 1.72 4.22 12.89
C ALA A 242 1.80 5.55 12.12
N LEU A 243 2.93 6.26 12.21
CA LEU A 243 3.15 7.51 11.49
C LEU A 243 3.13 7.34 9.97
N LYS A 244 3.78 6.28 9.45
CA LYS A 244 3.76 5.97 8.00
C LYS A 244 2.35 5.64 7.51
N TYR A 245 1.59 4.87 8.29
CA TYR A 245 0.20 4.56 7.98
C TYR A 245 -0.67 5.82 7.94
N LEU A 246 -0.48 6.73 8.90
CA LEU A 246 -1.20 8.01 8.93
C LEU A 246 -0.84 8.89 7.75
N GLN A 247 0.44 9.02 7.42
CA GLN A 247 0.89 9.82 6.27
C GLN A 247 0.26 9.27 4.98
N LYS A 248 0.35 7.96 4.76
CA LYS A 248 -0.28 7.30 3.61
C LYS A 248 -1.79 7.56 3.57
N THR A 249 -2.48 7.40 4.70
CA THR A 249 -3.92 7.63 4.79
C THR A 249 -4.29 9.08 4.50
N LEU A 250 -3.48 10.05 4.97
CA LEU A 250 -3.65 11.46 4.69
C LEU A 250 -3.45 11.75 3.19
N ASP A 251 -2.37 11.24 2.60
CA ASP A 251 -2.07 11.39 1.18
C ASP A 251 -3.21 10.81 0.32
N ASP A 252 -3.70 9.62 0.67
CA ASP A 252 -4.82 8.99 -0.02
C ASP A 252 -6.09 9.85 0.09
N LYS A 253 -6.40 10.36 1.29
CA LYS A 253 -7.60 11.20 1.53
C LYS A 253 -7.52 12.59 0.91
N LEU A 254 -6.33 13.20 0.81
CA LEU A 254 -6.17 14.47 0.11
C LEU A 254 -6.44 14.32 -1.40
N ASN A 255 -6.19 13.12 -1.93
CA ASN A 255 -6.34 12.82 -3.35
C ASN A 255 -7.64 12.09 -3.70
N THR A 256 -8.47 11.75 -2.72
CA THR A 256 -9.74 11.02 -2.92
C THR A 256 -10.88 11.70 -2.18
N GLN A 257 -12.04 11.83 -2.82
CA GLN A 257 -13.21 12.44 -2.20
C GLN A 257 -13.72 11.55 -1.05
N MET A 258 -13.80 12.10 0.17
CA MET A 258 -14.30 11.37 1.33
C MET A 258 -15.82 11.17 1.27
N TYR A 259 -16.26 9.90 1.37
CA TYR A 259 -17.65 9.43 1.49
C TYR A 259 -18.57 9.68 0.27
N GLU A 260 -18.72 8.67 -0.59
CA GLU A 260 -19.96 8.45 -1.37
C GLU A 260 -20.57 7.09 -1.01
N CYS A 261 -21.25 7.00 0.14
CA CYS A 261 -22.13 5.87 0.43
C CYS A 261 -23.53 6.16 -0.13
N GLY A 262 -23.90 5.46 -1.20
CA GLY A 262 -25.29 5.20 -1.57
C GLY A 262 -26.15 6.41 -1.95
N LYS A 263 -26.00 6.89 -3.20
CA LYS A 263 -27.16 7.33 -4.00
C LYS A 263 -27.02 6.73 -5.39
N LYS A 264 -28.06 5.96 -5.80
CA LYS A 264 -28.29 5.39 -7.14
C LYS A 264 -27.28 5.90 -8.18
N SER A 265 -26.33 5.05 -8.54
CA SER A 265 -25.59 5.02 -9.82
C SER A 265 -25.83 6.21 -10.74
N LYS A 266 -25.43 7.42 -10.33
CA LYS A 266 -25.15 8.48 -11.29
C LYS A 266 -23.88 8.02 -11.95
N LYS A 267 -23.96 7.68 -13.25
CA LYS A 267 -22.81 7.41 -14.12
C LYS A 267 -21.66 8.31 -13.69
N ILE A 268 -20.69 7.74 -12.96
CA ILE A 268 -19.49 8.46 -12.58
C ILE A 268 -18.88 8.90 -13.91
N LYS A 269 -18.73 10.20 -14.10
CA LYS A 269 -17.80 10.72 -15.08
C LYS A 269 -16.45 10.19 -14.60
N LYS A 270 -16.01 9.05 -15.15
CA LYS A 270 -14.65 8.53 -14.96
C LYS A 270 -13.73 9.76 -15.00
N GLU A 271 -12.90 9.93 -13.97
CA GLU A 271 -11.79 10.87 -14.06
C GLU A 271 -11.15 10.68 -15.44
N LYS A 272 -11.06 11.77 -16.20
CA LYS A 272 -10.51 11.68 -17.54
C LYS A 272 -9.03 11.39 -17.37
N THR A 273 -8.62 10.15 -17.63
CA THR A 273 -7.20 9.78 -17.80
C THR A 273 -6.81 10.02 -19.26
N TRP A 274 -5.51 10.16 -19.52
CA TRP A 274 -4.99 10.22 -20.89
C TRP A 274 -5.46 9.03 -21.72
N SER A 275 -5.35 7.82 -21.18
CA SER A 275 -5.88 6.59 -21.80
C SER A 275 -7.38 6.69 -22.14
N SER A 276 -8.22 7.26 -21.25
CA SER A 276 -9.65 7.41 -21.52
C SER A 276 -9.98 8.41 -22.64
N ILE A 277 -9.08 9.36 -22.92
CA ILE A 277 -9.19 10.29 -24.06
C ILE A 277 -8.80 9.58 -25.34
N PHE A 278 -7.68 8.83 -25.32
CA PHE A 278 -7.22 8.04 -26.46
C PHE A 278 -8.19 6.92 -26.85
N GLU A 279 -8.95 6.36 -25.90
CA GLU A 279 -10.03 5.40 -26.22
C GLU A 279 -11.20 6.06 -26.97
N LYS A 280 -11.39 7.38 -26.81
CA LYS A 280 -12.47 8.13 -27.48
C LYS A 280 -12.04 8.65 -28.86
N LEU A 281 -10.79 9.05 -29.02
CA LEU A 281 -10.26 9.73 -30.22
C LEU A 281 -11.07 10.97 -30.61
N PRO A 282 -11.27 11.96 -29.71
CA PRO A 282 -12.18 13.07 -29.94
C PRO A 282 -11.73 14.05 -31.06
N TRP A 283 -10.54 13.87 -31.61
CA TRP A 283 -9.98 14.67 -32.72
C TRP A 283 -10.11 13.99 -34.09
N PHE A 284 -10.64 12.77 -34.14
CA PHE A 284 -10.83 12.04 -35.39
C PHE A 284 -12.32 12.03 -35.73
N GLU A 285 -12.70 12.83 -36.72
CA GLU A 285 -14.09 13.09 -37.09
C GLU A 285 -14.64 12.09 -38.14
N GLU A 286 -13.76 11.37 -38.84
CA GLU A 286 -14.11 10.37 -39.85
C GLU A 286 -14.61 9.07 -39.20
N ASP A 287 -15.38 8.25 -39.95
CA ASP A 287 -15.93 6.99 -39.43
C ASP A 287 -14.82 5.94 -39.21
N ILE A 288 -14.44 5.77 -37.94
CA ILE A 288 -13.39 4.83 -37.50
C ILE A 288 -13.74 3.37 -37.83
N TYR A 289 -15.02 3.04 -38.01
CA TYR A 289 -15.44 1.68 -38.36
C TYR A 289 -15.33 1.40 -39.86
N ASN A 290 -15.25 2.43 -40.70
CA ASN A 290 -15.22 2.35 -42.16
C ASN A 290 -14.00 3.08 -42.76
N ILE A 291 -12.81 2.79 -42.23
CA ILE A 291 -11.55 3.32 -42.78
C ILE A 291 -11.21 2.57 -44.08
N GLU A 292 -11.30 3.24 -45.22
CA GLU A 292 -11.00 2.66 -46.55
C GLU A 292 -9.53 2.23 -46.69
N ASN A 293 -8.59 3.03 -46.16
CA ASN A 293 -7.17 2.70 -46.17
C ASN A 293 -6.44 3.20 -44.91
N TYR A 294 -5.45 2.42 -44.47
CA TYR A 294 -4.54 2.79 -43.39
C TYR A 294 -3.25 3.42 -43.94
N SER A 295 -3.41 4.49 -44.73
CA SER A 295 -2.27 5.29 -45.21
C SER A 295 -1.53 5.96 -44.05
N LEU A 296 -0.27 6.37 -44.26
CA LEU A 296 0.49 7.12 -43.26
C LEU A 296 -0.27 8.37 -42.80
N THR A 297 -0.89 9.11 -43.73
CA THR A 297 -1.71 10.28 -43.43
C THR A 297 -2.87 9.91 -42.52
N THR A 298 -3.59 8.82 -42.80
CA THR A 298 -4.69 8.33 -41.96
C THR A 298 -4.20 8.02 -40.55
N LEU A 299 -3.07 7.30 -40.42
CA LEU A 299 -2.49 6.95 -39.12
C LEU A 299 -2.02 8.19 -38.34
N LEU A 300 -1.46 9.20 -39.01
CA LEU A 300 -1.09 10.46 -38.36
C LEU A 300 -2.31 11.26 -37.90
N LYS A 301 -3.42 11.27 -38.65
CA LYS A 301 -4.69 11.85 -38.18
C LYS A 301 -5.24 11.12 -36.95
N LEU A 302 -5.25 9.79 -36.97
CA LEU A 302 -5.74 8.95 -35.87
C LEU A 302 -5.00 9.22 -34.56
N ASN A 303 -3.68 9.43 -34.64
CA ASN A 303 -2.84 9.78 -33.48
C ASN A 303 -2.94 11.26 -33.06
N GLY A 304 -3.72 12.09 -33.77
CA GLY A 304 -3.86 13.52 -33.50
C GLY A 304 -2.65 14.37 -33.93
N HIS A 305 -1.69 13.78 -34.64
CA HIS A 305 -0.48 14.47 -35.09
C HIS A 305 -0.79 15.57 -36.13
N LEU A 306 -1.78 15.38 -37.00
CA LEU A 306 -2.16 16.40 -38.00
C LEU A 306 -3.21 17.40 -37.49
N THR A 307 -3.89 17.10 -36.38
CA THR A 307 -5.08 17.86 -35.93
C THR A 307 -4.85 18.65 -34.63
N SER A 308 -3.74 18.41 -33.91
CA SER A 308 -3.44 19.05 -32.62
C SER A 308 -3.22 20.56 -32.70
N ASP A 309 -4.07 21.37 -32.04
CA ASP A 309 -3.95 22.84 -32.00
C ASP A 309 -2.57 23.36 -31.55
N THR A 310 -1.84 22.62 -30.71
CA THR A 310 -0.59 23.07 -30.07
C THR A 310 0.67 22.43 -30.64
N GLY A 311 0.56 21.51 -31.59
CA GLY A 311 1.69 20.69 -32.01
C GLY A 311 1.45 19.89 -33.27
N LYS A 312 0.80 20.50 -34.28
CA LYS A 312 0.60 19.85 -35.58
C LYS A 312 1.94 19.50 -36.23
N TYR A 313 2.00 18.27 -36.73
CA TYR A 313 2.93 17.85 -37.75
C TYR A 313 2.30 18.08 -39.12
N ASP A 314 3.12 18.39 -40.11
CA ASP A 314 2.80 18.05 -41.50
C ASP A 314 3.61 16.79 -41.90
N ILE A 315 3.31 16.25 -43.08
CA ILE A 315 3.94 15.02 -43.57
C ILE A 315 5.44 15.20 -43.75
N LYS A 316 5.88 16.38 -44.24
CA LYS A 316 7.29 16.69 -44.43
C LYS A 316 8.07 16.66 -43.11
N ASN A 317 7.56 17.31 -42.06
CA ASN A 317 8.16 17.29 -40.73
C ASN A 317 8.20 15.88 -40.14
N TRP A 318 7.20 15.04 -40.45
CA TRP A 318 7.22 13.63 -40.07
C TRP A 318 8.35 12.87 -40.76
N GLU A 319 8.49 12.99 -42.08
CA GLU A 319 9.58 12.36 -42.84
C GLU A 319 10.96 12.81 -42.36
N GLU A 320 11.13 14.11 -42.06
CA GLU A 320 12.33 14.65 -41.45
C GLU A 320 12.58 14.06 -40.06
N THR A 321 11.51 13.87 -39.26
CA THR A 321 11.59 13.26 -37.91
C THR A 321 12.11 11.83 -38.00
N ILE A 322 11.55 11.04 -38.92
CA ILE A 322 11.95 9.65 -39.15
C ILE A 322 13.39 9.57 -39.67
N SER A 323 13.76 10.46 -40.59
CA SER A 323 15.13 10.54 -41.12
C SER A 323 16.12 10.86 -40.00
N HIS A 324 15.78 11.80 -39.12
CA HIS A 324 16.58 12.13 -37.94
C HIS A 324 16.72 10.93 -37.00
N PHE A 325 15.65 10.17 -36.75
CA PHE A 325 15.72 8.97 -35.91
C PHE A 325 16.64 7.92 -36.51
N LYS A 326 16.45 7.59 -37.80
CA LYS A 326 17.27 6.62 -38.53
C LYS A 326 18.76 6.99 -38.51
N GLN A 327 19.09 8.26 -38.73
CA GLN A 327 20.48 8.74 -38.68
C GLN A 327 21.11 8.57 -37.28
N ASN A 328 20.39 8.92 -36.21
CA ASN A 328 20.95 8.87 -34.86
C ASN A 328 21.16 7.45 -34.33
N ILE A 329 20.40 6.47 -34.82
CA ILE A 329 20.61 5.05 -34.50
C ILE A 329 21.43 4.29 -35.53
N LYS A 330 21.96 4.98 -36.55
CA LYS A 330 22.69 4.37 -37.69
C LYS A 330 21.89 3.23 -38.33
N TYR A 331 20.59 3.46 -38.53
CA TYR A 331 19.67 2.48 -39.08
C TYR A 331 20.10 2.04 -40.48
N ASN A 332 20.08 0.73 -40.73
CA ASN A 332 20.39 0.17 -42.05
C ASN A 332 19.19 -0.62 -42.58
N ASP A 333 18.56 -0.16 -43.67
CA ASP A 333 17.40 -0.82 -44.27
C ASP A 333 17.67 -2.24 -44.77
N LYS A 334 18.95 -2.67 -44.88
CA LYS A 334 19.33 -4.05 -45.25
C LYS A 334 19.28 -5.04 -44.08
N ASN A 335 19.24 -4.57 -42.84
CA ASN A 335 19.19 -5.43 -41.66
C ASN A 335 17.74 -5.81 -41.33
N ASN A 336 17.59 -6.96 -40.67
CA ASN A 336 16.32 -7.40 -40.10
C ASN A 336 16.33 -7.13 -38.59
N TYR A 337 15.54 -6.15 -38.17
CA TYR A 337 15.42 -5.71 -36.79
C TYR A 337 14.11 -6.18 -36.18
N LYS A 338 14.15 -6.53 -34.89
CA LYS A 338 12.98 -6.61 -34.01
C LYS A 338 12.78 -5.26 -33.32
N ILE A 339 11.73 -4.56 -33.71
CA ILE A 339 11.45 -3.18 -33.29
C ILE A 339 10.21 -3.15 -32.42
N LEU A 340 10.34 -2.64 -31.20
CA LEU A 340 9.21 -2.34 -30.31
C LEU A 340 8.93 -0.84 -30.27
N GLU A 341 7.67 -0.45 -30.40
CA GLU A 341 7.20 0.88 -30.02
C GLU A 341 6.32 0.82 -28.76
N VAL A 342 6.72 1.54 -27.71
CA VAL A 342 5.95 1.70 -26.48
C VAL A 342 5.13 2.99 -26.55
N GLY A 343 3.82 2.86 -26.37
CA GLY A 343 2.86 3.93 -26.71
C GLY A 343 2.63 4.03 -28.21
N CYS A 344 2.47 2.89 -28.89
CA CYS A 344 2.46 2.81 -30.36
C CYS A 344 1.25 3.48 -31.04
N GLY A 345 0.20 3.84 -30.28
CA GLY A 345 -0.99 4.46 -30.83
C GLY A 345 -1.57 3.69 -32.01
N ALA A 346 -1.99 4.40 -33.06
CA ALA A 346 -2.45 3.77 -34.30
C ALA A 346 -1.31 3.24 -35.20
N GLY A 347 -0.04 3.35 -34.79
CA GLY A 347 1.11 2.76 -35.49
C GLY A 347 1.74 3.63 -36.57
N ALA A 348 1.65 4.96 -36.46
CA ALA A 348 2.23 5.87 -37.47
C ALA A 348 3.76 5.74 -37.57
N LEU A 349 4.46 5.54 -36.44
CA LEU A 349 5.90 5.29 -36.43
C LEU A 349 6.21 3.90 -36.97
N LEU A 350 5.57 2.85 -36.45
CA LEU A 350 5.78 1.48 -36.92
C LEU A 350 5.47 1.29 -38.42
N LYS A 351 4.56 2.08 -39.00
CA LYS A 351 4.31 2.09 -40.44
C LYS A 351 5.57 2.41 -41.26
N MET A 352 6.47 3.24 -40.73
CA MET A 352 7.74 3.59 -41.37
C MET A 352 8.78 2.46 -41.32
N PHE A 353 8.51 1.43 -40.52
CA PHE A 353 9.33 0.25 -40.32
C PHE A 353 8.57 -1.05 -40.65
N GLU A 354 7.49 -0.97 -41.42
CA GLU A 354 6.56 -2.10 -41.64
C GLU A 354 7.17 -3.34 -42.31
N LYS A 355 8.35 -3.18 -42.93
CA LYS A 355 9.15 -4.27 -43.52
C LYS A 355 9.97 -5.07 -42.49
N GLN A 356 9.99 -4.62 -41.23
CA GLN A 356 10.73 -5.24 -40.12
C GLN A 356 9.80 -6.08 -39.25
N GLU A 357 10.37 -6.83 -38.31
CA GLU A 357 9.56 -7.48 -37.26
C GLU A 357 9.13 -6.43 -36.24
N ILE A 358 7.86 -6.03 -36.30
CA ILE A 358 7.33 -4.93 -35.51
C ILE A 358 6.44 -5.38 -34.36
N TYR A 359 6.63 -4.73 -33.22
CA TYR A 359 5.94 -4.98 -31.96
C TYR A 359 5.43 -3.66 -31.41
N GLY A 360 4.28 -3.68 -30.75
CA GLY A 360 3.73 -2.47 -30.14
C GLY A 360 3.00 -2.73 -28.83
N ILE A 361 3.08 -1.76 -27.92
CA ILE A 361 2.30 -1.74 -26.69
C ILE A 361 1.54 -0.41 -26.60
N ASP A 362 0.25 -0.45 -26.30
CA ASP A 362 -0.55 0.75 -26.02
C ASP A 362 -1.71 0.46 -25.05
N PRO A 363 -1.99 1.34 -24.08
CA PRO A 363 -3.10 1.14 -23.14
C PRO A 363 -4.49 1.29 -23.79
N SER A 364 -4.60 1.98 -24.93
CA SER A 364 -5.87 2.15 -25.66
C SER A 364 -6.20 0.89 -26.45
N LYS A 365 -7.29 0.22 -26.07
CA LYS A 365 -7.79 -0.96 -26.79
C LYS A 365 -8.22 -0.57 -28.20
N LYS A 366 -8.76 0.63 -28.36
CA LYS A 366 -9.14 1.17 -29.67
C LYS A 366 -7.94 1.31 -30.60
N TYR A 367 -6.82 1.84 -30.13
CA TYR A 367 -5.59 1.91 -30.93
C TYR A 367 -5.05 0.53 -31.27
N ILE A 368 -5.04 -0.41 -30.32
CA ILE A 368 -4.62 -1.79 -30.58
C ILE A 368 -5.49 -2.47 -31.66
N ASN A 369 -6.80 -2.22 -31.67
CA ASN A 369 -7.68 -2.75 -32.71
C ASN A 369 -7.40 -2.12 -34.08
N ILE A 370 -7.06 -0.84 -34.12
CA ILE A 370 -6.74 -0.11 -35.35
C ILE A 370 -5.40 -0.58 -35.92
N ILE A 371 -4.35 -0.61 -35.11
CA ILE A 371 -2.99 -0.97 -35.57
C ILE A 371 -2.94 -2.43 -36.04
N LYS A 372 -3.69 -3.35 -35.43
CA LYS A 372 -3.85 -4.73 -35.91
C LYS A 372 -4.43 -4.84 -37.31
N LYS A 373 -5.29 -3.88 -37.71
CA LYS A 373 -5.81 -3.81 -39.08
C LYS A 373 -4.84 -3.11 -40.02
N ALA A 374 -4.16 -2.07 -39.55
CA ALA A 374 -3.21 -1.28 -40.34
C ALA A 374 -1.90 -2.03 -40.65
N LEU A 375 -1.44 -2.87 -39.73
CA LEU A 375 -0.16 -3.56 -39.72
C LEU A 375 -0.35 -5.01 -39.26
N PRO A 376 -1.09 -5.85 -40.01
CA PRO A 376 -1.50 -7.19 -39.57
C PRO A 376 -0.33 -8.16 -39.30
N GLN A 377 0.86 -7.88 -39.83
CA GLN A 377 2.08 -8.65 -39.59
C GLN A 377 2.72 -8.41 -38.21
N GLY A 378 2.31 -7.35 -37.50
CA GLY A 378 2.89 -6.97 -36.22
C GLY A 378 2.27 -7.67 -35.01
N VAL A 379 2.99 -7.66 -33.89
CA VAL A 379 2.52 -8.21 -32.61
C VAL A 379 2.19 -7.08 -31.65
N PHE A 380 0.93 -6.98 -31.22
CA PHE A 380 0.45 -5.84 -30.43
C PHE A 380 -0.21 -6.26 -29.13
N ILE A 381 0.27 -5.69 -28.03
CA ILE A 381 -0.21 -5.92 -26.67
C ILE A 381 -1.02 -4.70 -26.20
N ASN A 382 -2.23 -4.95 -25.70
CA ASN A 382 -2.96 -3.94 -24.96
C ASN A 382 -2.47 -3.92 -23.50
N GLY A 383 -1.84 -2.83 -23.09
CA GLY A 383 -1.19 -2.69 -21.79
C GLY A 383 -0.44 -1.36 -21.67
N ASP A 384 -0.04 -1.01 -20.46
CA ASP A 384 0.83 0.15 -20.24
C ASP A 384 2.30 -0.16 -20.59
N ALA A 385 3.18 0.82 -20.45
CA ALA A 385 4.60 0.67 -20.77
C ALA A 385 5.31 -0.44 -19.96
N LEU A 386 4.83 -0.77 -18.75
CA LEU A 386 5.43 -1.80 -17.90
C LEU A 386 4.99 -3.22 -18.29
N CYS A 387 3.90 -3.37 -19.05
CA CYS A 387 3.48 -4.64 -19.66
C CYS A 387 4.47 -5.20 -20.70
N MET A 388 5.58 -4.51 -20.93
CA MET A 388 6.73 -4.99 -21.70
C MET A 388 7.43 -6.18 -21.03
N ASP A 389 7.20 -6.39 -19.73
CA ASP A 389 7.63 -7.58 -18.98
C ASP A 389 7.23 -8.91 -19.63
N LYS A 390 6.12 -8.93 -20.39
CA LYS A 390 5.59 -10.07 -21.15
C LYS A 390 6.46 -10.54 -22.33
N TYR A 391 7.38 -9.70 -22.80
CA TYR A 391 8.35 -10.11 -23.82
C TYR A 391 9.56 -10.77 -23.18
N ASP A 392 10.27 -11.60 -23.93
CA ASP A 392 11.51 -12.19 -23.45
C ASP A 392 12.61 -11.12 -23.23
N ASN A 393 13.58 -11.44 -22.38
CA ASN A 393 14.77 -10.60 -22.24
C ASN A 393 15.64 -10.71 -23.49
N ASP A 394 16.47 -9.69 -23.75
CA ASP A 394 17.37 -9.66 -24.91
C ASP A 394 16.69 -9.98 -26.25
N PHE A 395 15.48 -9.44 -26.44
CA PHE A 395 14.62 -9.79 -27.57
C PHE A 395 14.62 -8.72 -28.66
N PHE A 396 14.65 -7.44 -28.28
CA PHE A 396 14.53 -6.32 -29.22
C PHE A 396 15.89 -5.77 -29.63
N ASP A 397 16.02 -5.44 -30.91
CA ASP A 397 17.18 -4.71 -31.43
C ASP A 397 17.00 -3.20 -31.23
N ILE A 398 15.76 -2.71 -31.32
CA ILE A 398 15.43 -1.29 -31.18
C ILE A 398 14.13 -1.16 -30.36
N ILE A 399 14.15 -0.30 -29.35
CA ILE A 399 12.96 0.14 -28.62
C ILE A 399 12.75 1.63 -28.85
N PHE A 400 11.59 2.00 -29.39
CA PHE A 400 11.11 3.37 -29.48
C PHE A 400 10.08 3.65 -28.38
N CYS A 401 10.12 4.88 -27.88
CA CYS A 401 9.05 5.49 -27.10
C CYS A 401 8.90 6.93 -27.60
N HIS A 402 7.99 7.13 -28.56
CA HIS A 402 7.80 8.41 -29.24
C HIS A 402 6.56 9.13 -28.74
N SER A 403 6.71 10.37 -28.26
CA SER A 403 5.59 11.23 -27.82
C SER A 403 4.65 10.55 -26.82
N CYS A 404 5.19 9.68 -25.95
CA CYS A 404 4.44 8.92 -24.96
C CYS A 404 4.80 9.30 -23.52
N ILE A 405 6.08 9.61 -23.25
CA ILE A 405 6.60 9.86 -21.89
C ILE A 405 5.88 11.03 -21.19
N GLN A 406 5.35 12.01 -21.93
CA GLN A 406 4.55 13.08 -21.34
C GLN A 406 3.30 12.59 -20.57
N TYR A 407 2.88 11.34 -20.78
CA TYR A 407 1.73 10.73 -20.13
C TYR A 407 2.10 9.81 -18.96
N PHE A 408 3.39 9.70 -18.63
CA PHE A 408 3.84 8.88 -17.50
C PHE A 408 3.41 9.49 -16.16
N LYS A 409 3.24 8.63 -15.16
CA LYS A 409 2.71 9.05 -13.85
C LYS A 409 3.72 9.93 -13.09
N ASP A 410 4.96 9.47 -12.98
CA ASP A 410 6.00 10.08 -12.18
C ASP A 410 7.39 9.58 -12.59
N TYR A 411 8.43 10.11 -11.93
CA TYR A 411 9.82 9.74 -12.18
C TYR A 411 10.14 8.29 -11.78
N LYS A 412 9.43 7.72 -10.78
CA LYS A 412 9.63 6.31 -10.42
C LYS A 412 9.15 5.40 -11.55
N TYR A 413 7.97 5.67 -12.10
CA TYR A 413 7.44 4.93 -13.25
C TYR A 413 8.39 5.03 -14.46
N PHE A 414 8.99 6.20 -14.69
CA PHE A 414 10.05 6.36 -15.70
C PHE A 414 11.27 5.46 -15.42
N ASN A 415 11.78 5.41 -14.19
CA ASN A 415 12.89 4.52 -13.83
C ASN A 415 12.56 3.03 -14.00
N ASP A 416 11.36 2.61 -13.59
CA ASP A 416 10.88 1.25 -13.77
C ASP A 416 10.82 0.89 -15.28
N PHE A 417 10.34 1.83 -16.10
CA PHE A 417 10.32 1.70 -17.55
C PHE A 417 11.72 1.58 -18.17
N ILE A 418 12.67 2.45 -17.79
CA ILE A 418 14.06 2.38 -18.27
C ILE A 418 14.72 1.05 -17.90
N THR A 419 14.47 0.56 -16.68
CA THR A 419 14.98 -0.74 -16.21
C THR A 419 14.46 -1.88 -17.09
N LEU A 420 13.18 -1.85 -17.46
CA LEU A 420 12.62 -2.84 -18.37
C LEU A 420 13.18 -2.70 -19.79
N CYS A 421 13.30 -1.48 -20.33
CA CYS A 421 13.94 -1.28 -21.64
C CYS A 421 15.34 -1.93 -21.70
N HIS A 422 16.15 -1.75 -20.65
CA HIS A 422 17.46 -2.39 -20.55
C HIS A 422 17.38 -3.92 -20.59
N LYS A 423 16.44 -4.51 -19.83
CA LYS A 423 16.26 -5.98 -19.81
C LYS A 423 15.81 -6.56 -21.15
N LYS A 424 15.00 -5.80 -21.90
CA LYS A 424 14.34 -6.29 -23.11
C LYS A 424 15.13 -6.02 -24.40
N LEU A 425 16.05 -5.04 -24.38
CA LEU A 425 17.02 -4.84 -25.45
C LEU A 425 18.10 -5.92 -25.43
N LYS A 426 18.48 -6.40 -26.61
CA LYS A 426 19.71 -7.18 -26.80
C LYS A 426 20.96 -6.37 -26.45
N PRO A 427 22.11 -7.00 -26.15
CA PRO A 427 23.41 -6.35 -26.16
C PRO A 427 23.58 -5.45 -27.40
N CYS A 428 24.09 -4.24 -27.20
CA CYS A 428 24.23 -3.20 -28.24
C CYS A 428 22.91 -2.71 -28.87
N GLY A 429 21.75 -3.14 -28.36
CA GLY A 429 20.43 -2.72 -28.81
C GLY A 429 20.18 -1.22 -28.54
N LYS A 430 19.35 -0.59 -29.37
CA LYS A 430 19.16 0.87 -29.39
C LYS A 430 17.89 1.28 -28.64
N LEU A 431 18.01 2.23 -27.71
CA LEU A 431 16.89 2.87 -27.05
C LEU A 431 16.68 4.28 -27.61
N CYS A 432 15.45 4.55 -28.08
CA CYS A 432 15.06 5.82 -28.68
C CYS A 432 13.89 6.42 -27.90
N LEU A 433 14.18 7.32 -26.96
CA LEU A 433 13.14 8.09 -26.28
C LEU A 433 13.03 9.42 -27.00
N THR A 434 11.90 9.67 -27.66
CA THR A 434 11.78 10.84 -28.54
C THR A 434 10.55 11.66 -28.22
N ASP A 435 10.66 12.96 -28.47
CA ASP A 435 9.62 13.95 -28.18
C ASP A 435 9.32 14.17 -26.68
N LEU A 436 10.34 14.11 -25.82
CA LEU A 436 10.19 14.26 -24.37
C LEU A 436 10.03 15.74 -24.00
N PRO A 437 9.02 16.13 -23.20
CA PRO A 437 8.93 17.47 -22.64
C PRO A 437 10.13 17.76 -21.73
N ASN A 438 10.92 18.77 -22.08
CA ASN A 438 12.10 19.14 -21.31
C ASN A 438 11.70 19.91 -20.04
N LEU A 439 12.07 19.41 -18.87
CA LEU A 439 11.79 20.04 -17.58
C LEU A 439 12.35 21.45 -17.49
N ASP A 440 13.55 21.70 -18.04
CA ASP A 440 14.20 23.02 -18.01
C ASP A 440 13.43 24.06 -18.84
N MET A 441 12.56 23.60 -19.75
CA MET A 441 11.75 24.43 -20.63
C MET A 441 10.26 24.41 -20.24
N LYS A 442 9.91 23.79 -19.10
CA LYS A 442 8.52 23.54 -18.69
C LYS A 442 7.67 24.81 -18.66
N GLU A 443 8.14 25.86 -17.98
CA GLU A 443 7.37 27.11 -17.85
C GLU A 443 7.15 27.78 -19.20
N LYS A 444 8.21 27.89 -20.01
CA LYS A 444 8.12 28.45 -21.36
C LYS A 444 7.15 27.63 -22.24
N TYR A 445 7.17 26.30 -22.13
CA TYR A 445 6.29 25.45 -22.93
C TYR A 445 4.82 25.53 -22.49
N ILE A 446 4.56 25.66 -21.18
CA ILE A 446 3.21 25.91 -20.66
C ILE A 446 2.69 27.26 -21.18
N ASN A 447 3.51 28.31 -21.12
CA ASN A 447 3.14 29.64 -21.60
C ASN A 447 2.91 29.65 -23.11
N HIS A 448 3.76 29.00 -23.90
CA HIS A 448 3.55 28.81 -25.33
C HIS A 448 2.19 28.17 -25.61
N ARG A 449 1.88 27.03 -24.97
CA ARG A 449 0.58 26.36 -25.18
C ARG A 449 -0.59 27.26 -24.78
N LYS A 450 -0.52 27.97 -23.66
CA LYS A 450 -1.55 28.96 -23.26
C LYS A 450 -1.73 30.05 -24.30
N ASN A 451 -0.66 30.55 -24.90
CA ASN A 451 -0.73 31.57 -25.95
C ASN A 451 -1.38 31.03 -27.23
N VAL A 452 -1.11 29.78 -27.60
CA VAL A 452 -1.67 29.17 -28.82
C VAL A 452 -3.17 28.86 -28.69
N ILE A 453 -3.62 28.24 -27.58
CA ILE A 453 -5.03 27.80 -27.45
C ILE A 453 -5.89 28.69 -26.56
N GLY A 454 -5.30 29.70 -25.92
CA GLY A 454 -5.95 30.54 -24.92
C GLY A 454 -5.95 29.91 -23.52
N GLU A 455 -5.83 30.75 -22.49
CA GLU A 455 -5.73 30.32 -21.10
C GLU A 455 -6.94 29.52 -20.63
N LYS A 456 -8.16 29.94 -21.02
CA LYS A 456 -9.40 29.23 -20.67
C LYS A 456 -9.41 27.80 -21.19
N LYS A 457 -9.13 27.61 -22.50
CA LYS A 457 -9.09 26.29 -23.14
C LYS A 457 -7.95 25.43 -22.59
N TYR A 458 -6.82 26.04 -22.23
CA TYR A 458 -5.72 25.34 -21.55
C TYR A 458 -6.15 24.82 -20.17
N LYS A 459 -6.80 25.65 -19.35
CA LYS A 459 -7.35 25.25 -18.04
C LYS A 459 -8.33 24.09 -18.18
N GLU A 460 -9.26 24.17 -19.13
CA GLU A 460 -10.25 23.14 -19.40
C GLU A 460 -9.64 21.82 -19.90
N LYS A 461 -8.58 21.87 -20.73
CA LYS A 461 -7.92 20.68 -21.28
C LYS A 461 -6.98 19.99 -20.28
N TYR A 462 -6.27 20.74 -19.44
CA TYR A 462 -5.17 20.18 -18.64
C TYR A 462 -5.37 20.33 -17.12
N GLN A 463 -5.78 21.51 -16.62
CA GLN A 463 -5.77 21.80 -15.18
C GLN A 463 -7.07 21.33 -14.48
N ASN A 464 -8.23 21.65 -15.03
CA ASN A 464 -9.53 21.41 -14.41
C ASN A 464 -9.92 19.92 -14.35
N ILE A 465 -9.17 19.06 -15.06
CA ILE A 465 -9.43 17.61 -15.13
C ILE A 465 -8.21 16.77 -14.73
N ASN A 466 -7.23 17.38 -14.05
CA ASN A 466 -6.04 16.72 -13.50
C ASN A 466 -5.19 15.96 -14.53
N LEU A 467 -5.10 16.47 -15.76
CA LEU A 467 -4.35 15.89 -16.87
C LEU A 467 -3.07 16.68 -17.12
N TYR A 468 -2.10 16.50 -16.23
CA TYR A 468 -0.78 17.10 -16.38
C TYR A 468 0.11 16.28 -17.31
N HIS A 469 1.08 16.95 -17.93
CA HIS A 469 2.17 16.29 -18.64
C HIS A 469 3.32 16.05 -17.65
N PHE A 470 3.94 14.89 -17.75
CA PHE A 470 5.22 14.60 -17.13
C PHE A 470 6.34 15.31 -17.89
N TYR A 471 7.28 15.89 -17.14
CA TYR A 471 8.45 16.60 -17.65
C TYR A 471 9.68 16.00 -16.99
N ILE A 472 10.77 15.91 -17.75
CA ILE A 472 12.02 15.31 -17.27
C ILE A 472 13.23 16.12 -17.75
N SER A 473 14.25 16.27 -16.90
CA SER A 473 15.50 16.95 -17.27
C SER A 473 16.51 15.98 -17.90
N LYS A 474 17.52 16.51 -18.59
CA LYS A 474 18.63 15.70 -19.11
C LYS A 474 19.40 14.98 -17.99
N SER A 475 19.60 15.64 -16.85
CA SER A 475 20.28 15.04 -15.70
C SER A 475 19.51 13.84 -15.16
N GLN A 476 18.20 13.98 -14.94
CA GLN A 476 17.33 12.89 -14.51
C GLN A 476 17.38 11.70 -15.48
N ILE A 477 17.34 11.96 -16.78
CA ILE A 477 17.47 10.90 -17.79
C ILE A 477 18.82 10.18 -17.67
N VAL A 478 19.92 10.93 -17.56
CA VAL A 478 21.27 10.35 -17.44
C VAL A 478 21.39 9.52 -16.17
N ASP A 479 20.85 9.99 -15.05
CA ASP A 479 20.84 9.26 -13.79
C ASP A 479 20.11 7.92 -13.94
N SER A 480 18.95 7.90 -14.59
CA SER A 480 18.19 6.68 -14.89
C SER A 480 18.92 5.70 -15.81
N LEU A 481 19.75 6.20 -16.73
CA LEU A 481 20.50 5.38 -17.67
C LEU A 481 21.85 4.88 -17.13
N SER A 482 22.36 5.50 -16.06
CA SER A 482 23.73 5.29 -15.58
C SER A 482 24.08 3.81 -15.36
N ASN A 483 25.28 3.42 -15.77
CA ASN A 483 25.86 2.07 -15.73
C ASN A 483 25.26 1.00 -16.67
N ASN A 484 24.14 1.27 -17.33
CA ASN A 484 23.43 0.28 -18.17
C ASN A 484 23.45 0.60 -19.67
N PHE A 485 23.64 1.87 -20.02
CA PHE A 485 23.65 2.35 -21.39
C PHE A 485 24.90 3.17 -21.69
N ASN A 486 25.35 3.10 -22.95
CA ASN A 486 26.44 3.89 -23.51
C ASN A 486 25.93 4.73 -24.69
N ASN A 487 26.84 5.50 -25.31
CA ASN A 487 26.56 6.31 -26.50
C ASN A 487 25.35 7.27 -26.33
N ILE A 488 25.19 7.81 -25.13
CA ILE A 488 24.06 8.69 -24.76
C ILE A 488 24.15 10.00 -25.55
N LYS A 489 23.20 10.21 -26.47
CA LYS A 489 23.11 11.38 -27.33
C LYS A 489 21.77 12.08 -27.19
N PHE A 490 21.81 13.35 -26.79
CA PHE A 490 20.65 14.22 -26.80
C PHE A 490 20.60 15.05 -28.08
N THR A 491 19.41 15.17 -28.66
CA THR A 491 19.13 16.13 -29.75
C THR A 491 17.84 16.87 -29.44
N ASN A 492 17.60 18.01 -30.10
CA ASN A 492 16.30 18.65 -30.00
C ASN A 492 15.26 17.88 -30.84
N ALA A 493 14.02 17.86 -30.40
CA ALA A 493 12.91 17.40 -31.23
C ALA A 493 12.68 18.38 -32.39
N ILE A 494 12.20 17.86 -33.53
CA ILE A 494 11.77 18.73 -34.63
C ILE A 494 10.61 19.60 -34.14
N LYS A 495 10.73 20.90 -34.35
CA LYS A 495 9.71 21.88 -33.97
C LYS A 495 8.40 21.56 -34.67
N ARG A 496 7.28 21.72 -33.95
CA ARG A 496 5.93 21.51 -34.49
C ARG A 496 5.15 22.81 -34.49
N GLY A 497 4.29 23.01 -35.48
CA GLY A 497 3.48 24.22 -35.59
C GLY A 497 4.30 25.50 -35.51
N ILE A 498 3.93 26.41 -34.60
CA ILE A 498 4.55 27.74 -34.41
C ILE A 498 5.51 27.81 -33.21
N GLU A 499 6.14 26.69 -32.84
CA GLU A 499 7.12 26.65 -31.74
C GLU A 499 8.32 27.59 -31.99
N ASP A 500 8.53 28.56 -31.10
CA ASP A 500 9.65 29.51 -31.14
C ASP A 500 10.94 28.93 -30.51
N ASN A 501 10.80 28.01 -29.55
CA ASN A 501 11.90 27.33 -28.85
C ASN A 501 11.86 25.81 -29.04
N PHE A 502 12.96 25.14 -28.70
CA PHE A 502 12.99 23.68 -28.59
C PHE A 502 12.50 23.24 -27.20
N TYR A 503 11.19 23.04 -27.08
CA TYR A 503 10.56 22.62 -25.83
C TYR A 503 10.73 21.15 -25.48
N ARG A 504 11.13 20.35 -26.48
CA ARG A 504 11.15 18.90 -26.42
C ARG A 504 12.50 18.38 -26.88
N ILE A 505 12.94 17.28 -26.27
CA ILE A 505 14.23 16.65 -26.52
C ILE A 505 14.04 15.21 -26.98
N ASN A 506 15.03 14.72 -27.70
CA ASN A 506 15.20 13.32 -28.04
C ASN A 506 16.45 12.78 -27.36
N LEU A 507 16.40 11.51 -27.03
CA LEU A 507 17.48 10.72 -26.45
C LEU A 507 17.66 9.46 -27.30
N PHE A 508 18.90 9.22 -27.70
CA PHE A 508 19.35 7.99 -28.32
C PHE A 508 20.49 7.43 -27.48
N CYS A 509 20.41 6.16 -27.10
CA CYS A 509 21.49 5.47 -26.41
C CYS A 509 21.47 3.98 -26.77
N GLU A 510 22.51 3.27 -26.34
CA GLU A 510 22.69 1.85 -26.67
C GLU A 510 22.91 1.07 -25.38
N LYS A 511 22.31 -0.12 -25.29
CA LYS A 511 22.59 -1.05 -24.19
C LYS A 511 24.06 -1.44 -24.23
N ASN A 512 24.68 -1.57 -23.05
CA ASN A 512 26.03 -2.12 -22.95
C ASN A 512 26.13 -3.54 -23.54
N GLU A 513 27.35 -3.97 -23.85
CA GLU A 513 27.63 -5.34 -24.31
C GLU A 513 27.26 -6.40 -23.27
#